data_AF-A0A8K0JTC2-F1
#
_entry.id   AF-A0A8K0JTC2-F1
#
_cell.length_a   1.000
_cell.length_b   1.000
_cell.length_c   1.000
_cell.angle_alpha   90.00
_cell.angle_beta   90.00
_cell.angle_gamma   90.00
#
_symmetry.space_group_name_H-M   'P 1'
#
loop_
_entity.id
_entity.type
_entity.pdbx_description
1 polymer ?
#
loop_
_entity_poly.entity_id
_entity_poly.type
_entity_poly.pdbx_seq_one_letter_code
_entity_poly.pdbx_strand_id
1 'polypeptide(L)'
;MACTADTKPPKPAIKSSTLPRTSSQERDHRHKPAPPPKPVSLSPGQYEGRHIYRDLHLTPEMYNQLRILQRKAKDLRQEVRNLRRMSQAQAHSVRETIRDTFIKIRAMLLTGGETWLHQQQLIDADRLRTSREEELYKQEMLRLEKDLTELESTVEELRGNVINRKTRVNMSDVENMALILSKSSKTVADLKVRFPSLQDGMKSILSSEMEKVVREEKFLKEEPERLENALRRCKKLTGTLVTLKR
;
A
#
# COMPACT_ATOMS: atom_id res chain seq x y z
N MET A 1 18.51 61.31 -22.29
CA MET A 1 18.43 61.25 -23.78
C MET A 1 17.84 59.91 -24.18
N ALA A 2 17.01 59.93 -25.22
CA ALA A 2 16.18 58.85 -25.77
C ALA A 2 17.01 57.61 -26.20
N CYS A 3 16.48 56.41 -26.48
CA CYS A 3 15.28 56.02 -27.23
C CYS A 3 14.83 54.59 -26.87
N THR A 4 13.54 54.35 -27.14
CA THR A 4 12.74 53.12 -27.07
C THR A 4 13.12 52.06 -28.11
N ALA A 5 12.93 50.77 -27.79
CA ALA A 5 12.47 49.76 -28.76
C ALA A 5 11.85 48.53 -28.05
N ASP A 6 10.60 48.29 -28.41
CA ASP A 6 9.72 47.16 -28.08
C ASP A 6 10.17 45.90 -28.84
N THR A 7 10.25 44.73 -28.20
CA THR A 7 10.25 43.46 -28.95
C THR A 7 9.72 42.28 -28.12
N LYS A 8 8.50 41.89 -28.46
CA LYS A 8 7.76 40.70 -28.04
C LYS A 8 8.41 39.41 -28.60
N PRO A 9 8.66 38.36 -27.80
CA PRO A 9 9.18 37.09 -28.31
C PRO A 9 8.09 36.18 -28.93
N PRO A 10 8.48 35.30 -29.89
CA PRO A 10 7.57 34.57 -30.77
C PRO A 10 6.97 33.30 -30.15
N LYS A 11 5.75 32.96 -30.59
CA LYS A 11 5.07 31.68 -30.29
C LYS A 11 5.69 30.56 -31.15
N PRO A 12 6.10 29.41 -30.58
CA PRO A 12 6.49 28.26 -31.38
C PRO A 12 5.27 27.43 -31.83
N ALA A 13 5.33 26.99 -33.08
CA ALA A 13 4.36 26.14 -33.77
C ALA A 13 4.36 24.72 -33.20
N ILE A 14 3.17 24.20 -32.85
CA ILE A 14 2.99 22.80 -32.50
C ILE A 14 2.49 22.06 -33.74
N LYS A 15 3.30 21.10 -34.18
CA LYS A 15 3.07 20.23 -35.33
C LYS A 15 1.98 19.21 -34.99
N SER A 16 1.03 19.02 -35.89
CA SER A 16 0.04 17.95 -35.86
C SER A 16 0.70 16.58 -35.78
N SER A 17 0.26 15.76 -34.82
CA SER A 17 0.50 14.32 -34.79
C SER A 17 -0.85 13.63 -34.60
N THR A 18 -1.23 12.87 -35.62
CA THR A 18 -2.47 12.10 -35.71
C THR A 18 -2.15 10.66 -35.35
N LEU A 19 -2.64 10.16 -34.21
CA LEU A 19 -2.79 8.72 -33.92
C LEU A 19 -3.94 8.50 -32.90
N PRO A 20 -4.55 7.29 -32.87
CA PRO A 20 -6.00 7.15 -32.88
C PRO A 20 -6.66 7.09 -31.50
N ARG A 21 -7.90 7.58 -31.47
CA ARG A 21 -8.81 7.60 -30.32
C ARG A 21 -9.37 6.19 -30.13
N THR A 22 -8.96 5.50 -29.07
CA THR A 22 -9.54 4.21 -28.68
C THR A 22 -10.94 4.42 -28.09
N SER A 23 -11.82 3.51 -28.49
CA SER A 23 -13.21 3.37 -28.07
C SER A 23 -13.36 3.29 -26.54
N SER A 24 -14.15 4.19 -25.97
CA SER A 24 -14.80 4.01 -24.66
C SER A 24 -15.93 5.02 -24.53
N GLN A 25 -16.97 4.84 -25.35
CA GLN A 25 -18.24 5.53 -25.16
C GLN A 25 -19.40 4.59 -25.47
N GLU A 26 -19.32 3.36 -24.95
CA GLU A 26 -20.47 2.47 -24.85
C GLU A 26 -20.62 2.09 -23.39
N ARG A 27 -21.53 2.77 -22.66
CA ARG A 27 -22.27 2.20 -21.52
C ARG A 27 -23.27 3.12 -20.80
N ASP A 28 -23.59 4.32 -21.31
CA ASP A 28 -24.43 5.28 -20.54
C ASP A 28 -25.78 5.67 -21.18
N HIS A 29 -26.34 4.82 -22.04
CA HIS A 29 -27.62 5.12 -22.73
C HIS A 29 -28.73 4.09 -22.56
N ARG A 30 -28.57 3.03 -21.77
CA ARG A 30 -29.53 1.91 -21.77
C ARG A 30 -30.73 2.00 -20.82
N HIS A 31 -30.90 3.06 -20.02
CA HIS A 31 -32.00 3.10 -19.03
C HIS A 31 -32.65 4.49 -18.84
N LYS A 32 -33.04 5.15 -19.93
CA LYS A 32 -34.10 6.17 -19.85
C LYS A 32 -35.39 5.59 -20.44
N PRO A 33 -36.46 5.40 -19.65
CA PRO A 33 -37.76 5.08 -20.23
C PRO A 33 -38.24 6.26 -21.08
N ALA A 34 -38.88 5.97 -22.21
CA ALA A 34 -39.48 7.00 -23.06
C ALA A 34 -40.56 7.77 -22.26
N PRO A 35 -40.74 9.09 -22.52
CA PRO A 35 -41.81 9.85 -21.88
C PRO A 35 -43.17 9.27 -22.30
N PRO A 36 -44.18 9.27 -21.39
CA PRO A 36 -45.48 8.70 -21.71
C PRO A 36 -46.16 9.47 -22.85
N PRO A 37 -46.95 8.81 -23.71
CA PRO A 37 -47.64 9.48 -24.80
C PRO A 37 -48.65 10.50 -24.26
N LYS A 38 -48.78 11.63 -24.97
CA LYS A 38 -49.78 12.65 -24.67
C LYS A 38 -51.19 12.05 -24.81
N PRO A 39 -52.13 12.31 -23.88
CA PRO A 39 -53.48 11.79 -24.01
C PRO A 39 -54.14 12.36 -25.26
N VAL A 40 -54.76 11.47 -26.04
CA VAL A 40 -55.60 11.82 -27.19
C VAL A 40 -56.70 12.76 -26.68
N SER A 41 -56.78 13.95 -27.28
CA SER A 41 -57.84 14.91 -27.06
C SER A 41 -59.20 14.25 -27.36
N LEU A 42 -60.01 14.07 -26.31
CA LEU A 42 -61.42 13.73 -26.43
C LEU A 42 -62.16 14.92 -27.03
N SER A 43 -62.63 14.74 -28.26
CA SER A 43 -63.60 15.61 -28.92
C SER A 43 -64.86 15.76 -28.04
N PRO A 44 -65.44 16.97 -27.89
CA PRO A 44 -66.61 17.17 -27.06
C PRO A 44 -67.86 16.72 -27.82
N GLY A 45 -68.24 15.46 -27.64
CA GLY A 45 -69.47 14.94 -28.20
C GLY A 45 -69.83 13.61 -27.56
N GLN A 46 -70.97 13.59 -26.87
CA GLN A 46 -71.75 12.40 -26.51
C GLN A 46 -71.27 11.60 -25.28
N TYR A 47 -71.56 12.13 -24.09
CA TYR A 47 -71.87 11.29 -22.93
C TYR A 47 -73.05 11.93 -22.17
N GLU A 48 -74.26 11.48 -22.48
CA GLU A 48 -75.39 11.58 -21.55
C GLU A 48 -75.07 10.72 -20.31
N GLY A 49 -74.56 11.38 -19.27
CA GLY A 49 -74.29 10.73 -17.97
C GLY A 49 -74.36 11.71 -16.80
N ARG A 50 -74.95 12.90 -17.02
CA ARG A 50 -74.87 14.04 -16.09
C ARG A 50 -76.00 14.12 -15.06
N HIS A 51 -76.70 13.04 -14.77
CA HIS A 51 -77.90 13.12 -13.91
C HIS A 51 -77.99 12.12 -12.74
N ILE A 52 -77.01 11.25 -12.48
CA ILE A 52 -77.12 10.26 -11.39
C ILE A 52 -76.55 10.77 -10.04
N TYR A 53 -75.85 11.90 -9.99
CA TYR A 53 -75.13 12.36 -8.78
C TYR A 53 -75.70 13.62 -8.11
N ARG A 54 -76.93 14.04 -8.39
CA ARG A 54 -77.40 15.35 -7.89
C ARG A 54 -78.10 15.35 -6.53
N ASP A 55 -78.50 14.19 -5.99
CA ASP A 55 -79.10 14.12 -4.63
C ASP A 55 -78.56 12.94 -3.81
N LEU A 56 -77.30 13.06 -3.37
CA LEU A 56 -76.81 12.28 -2.23
C LEU A 56 -76.96 13.15 -0.96
N HIS A 57 -78.06 12.98 -0.24
CA HIS A 57 -78.24 13.61 1.08
C HIS A 57 -77.40 12.87 2.13
N LEU A 58 -76.09 13.18 2.16
CA LEU A 58 -75.13 12.61 3.09
C LEU A 58 -75.44 13.07 4.52
N THR A 59 -75.42 12.15 5.50
CA THR A 59 -75.62 12.53 6.91
C THR A 59 -74.43 13.36 7.42
N PRO A 60 -74.63 14.28 8.39
CA PRO A 60 -73.55 15.08 8.97
C PRO A 60 -72.36 14.24 9.49
N GLU A 61 -72.65 13.05 10.01
CA GLU A 61 -71.69 12.04 10.43
C GLU A 61 -70.77 11.61 9.25
N MET A 62 -71.36 11.28 8.09
CA MET A 62 -70.61 10.88 6.90
C MET A 62 -69.75 12.01 6.33
N TYR A 63 -70.20 13.26 6.40
CA TYR A 63 -69.40 14.43 6.02
C TYR A 63 -68.16 14.59 6.92
N ASN A 64 -68.31 14.39 8.23
CA ASN A 64 -67.19 14.45 9.18
C ASN A 64 -66.18 13.33 8.91
N GLN A 65 -66.64 12.09 8.67
CA GLN A 65 -65.79 10.97 8.30
C GLN A 65 -65.02 11.23 7.00
N LEU A 66 -65.69 11.76 5.97
CA LEU A 66 -65.06 12.12 4.70
C LEU A 66 -64.01 13.23 4.87
N ARG A 67 -64.29 14.23 5.72
CA ARG A 67 -63.33 15.31 6.05
C ARG A 67 -62.09 14.78 6.77
N ILE A 68 -62.26 13.83 7.69
CA ILE A 68 -61.15 13.16 8.39
C ILE A 68 -60.33 12.34 7.39
N LEU A 69 -60.98 11.56 6.52
CA LEU A 69 -60.30 10.77 5.48
C LEU A 69 -59.54 11.67 4.49
N GLN A 70 -60.13 12.80 4.09
CA GLN A 70 -59.48 13.77 3.22
C GLN A 70 -58.24 14.40 3.89
N ARG A 71 -58.32 14.70 5.20
CA ARG A 71 -57.16 15.18 5.97
C ARG A 71 -56.06 14.11 6.05
N LYS A 72 -56.40 12.88 6.43
CA LYS A 72 -55.45 11.75 6.45
C LYS A 72 -54.80 11.51 5.09
N ALA A 73 -55.56 11.59 4.00
CA ALA A 73 -55.04 11.45 2.65
C ALA A 73 -54.06 12.60 2.29
N LYS A 74 -54.33 13.83 2.75
CA LYS A 74 -53.43 14.98 2.57
C LYS A 74 -52.14 14.81 3.39
N ASP A 75 -52.26 14.34 4.61
CA ASP A 75 -51.13 14.09 5.52
C ASP A 75 -50.23 12.98 4.96
N LEU A 76 -50.81 11.85 4.53
CA LEU A 76 -50.07 10.77 3.86
C LEU A 76 -49.38 11.25 2.58
N ARG A 77 -50.04 12.08 1.76
CA ARG A 77 -49.38 12.70 0.59
C ARG A 77 -48.19 13.58 0.99
N GLN A 78 -48.28 14.28 2.12
CA GLN A 78 -47.17 15.07 2.63
C GLN A 78 -46.03 14.19 3.14
N GLU A 79 -46.36 13.12 3.85
CA GLU A 79 -45.40 12.15 4.36
C GLU A 79 -44.64 11.45 3.24
N VAL A 80 -45.34 11.03 2.16
CA VAL A 80 -44.69 10.48 0.96
C VAL A 80 -43.74 11.49 0.31
N ARG A 81 -44.12 12.78 0.24
CA ARG A 81 -43.20 13.83 -0.26
C ARG A 81 -41.99 14.00 0.64
N ASN A 82 -42.16 13.94 1.95
CA ASN A 82 -41.08 14.05 2.92
C ASN A 82 -40.14 12.83 2.83
N LEU A 83 -40.68 11.62 2.80
CA LEU A 83 -39.93 10.38 2.61
C LEU A 83 -39.12 10.40 1.30
N ARG A 84 -39.71 10.90 0.20
CA ARG A 84 -38.99 11.05 -1.06
C ARG A 84 -37.79 11.99 -0.95
N ARG A 85 -37.93 13.13 -0.26
CA ARG A 85 -36.82 14.06 -0.03
C ARG A 85 -35.74 13.45 0.87
N MET A 86 -36.15 12.78 1.95
CA MET A 86 -35.22 12.09 2.85
C MET A 86 -34.44 11.01 2.12
N SER A 87 -35.12 10.18 1.33
CA SER A 87 -34.48 9.14 0.51
C SER A 87 -33.47 9.72 -0.48
N GLN A 88 -33.81 10.84 -1.13
CA GLN A 88 -32.88 11.53 -2.03
C GLN A 88 -31.65 12.08 -1.29
N ALA A 89 -31.84 12.69 -0.12
CA ALA A 89 -30.75 13.20 0.72
C ALA A 89 -29.85 12.06 1.23
N GLN A 90 -30.44 10.95 1.70
CA GLN A 90 -29.71 9.76 2.11
C GLN A 90 -28.90 9.15 0.96
N ALA A 91 -29.49 9.04 -0.24
CA ALA A 91 -28.79 8.54 -1.41
C ALA A 91 -27.62 9.44 -1.83
N HIS A 92 -27.73 10.76 -1.63
CA HIS A 92 -26.61 11.67 -1.84
C HIS A 92 -25.52 11.46 -0.79
N SER A 93 -25.88 11.43 0.49
CA SER A 93 -24.94 11.24 1.60
C SER A 93 -24.17 9.92 1.46
N VAL A 94 -24.85 8.81 1.14
CA VAL A 94 -24.20 7.52 0.90
C VAL A 94 -23.20 7.60 -0.26
N ARG A 95 -23.53 8.30 -1.35
CA ARG A 95 -22.59 8.49 -2.47
C ARG A 95 -21.35 9.30 -2.07
N GLU A 96 -21.50 10.33 -1.25
CA GLU A 96 -20.36 11.08 -0.71
C GLU A 96 -19.50 10.20 0.20
N THR A 97 -20.12 9.51 1.17
CA THR A 97 -19.41 8.60 2.09
C THR A 97 -18.65 7.51 1.34
N ILE A 98 -19.25 6.94 0.29
CA ILE A 98 -18.57 5.96 -0.57
C ILE A 98 -17.36 6.61 -1.25
N ARG A 99 -17.51 7.80 -1.84
CA ARG A 99 -16.38 8.50 -2.49
C ARG A 99 -15.26 8.83 -1.50
N ASP A 100 -15.58 9.34 -0.32
CA ASP A 100 -14.60 9.63 0.74
C ASP A 100 -13.88 8.36 1.21
N THR A 101 -14.62 7.26 1.36
CA THR A 101 -14.04 5.97 1.74
C THR A 101 -13.11 5.44 0.65
N PHE A 102 -13.50 5.56 -0.63
CA PHE A 102 -12.61 5.21 -1.75
C PHE A 102 -11.33 6.04 -1.77
N ILE A 103 -11.41 7.35 -1.50
CA ILE A 103 -10.23 8.21 -1.41
C ILE A 103 -9.33 7.77 -0.26
N LYS A 104 -9.89 7.46 0.92
CA LYS A 104 -9.13 6.94 2.07
C LYS A 104 -8.48 5.60 1.77
N ILE A 105 -9.20 4.67 1.13
CA ILE A 105 -8.64 3.37 0.72
C ILE A 105 -7.50 3.58 -0.28
N ARG A 106 -7.68 4.43 -1.31
CA ARG A 106 -6.62 4.74 -2.27
C ARG A 106 -5.41 5.38 -1.61
N ALA A 107 -5.63 6.31 -0.69
CA ALA A 107 -4.55 6.93 0.08
C ALA A 107 -3.79 5.88 0.90
N MET A 108 -4.48 5.02 1.66
CA MET A 108 -3.87 3.94 2.44
C MET A 108 -3.14 2.91 1.58
N LEU A 109 -3.63 2.60 0.38
CA LEU A 109 -2.94 1.71 -0.56
C LEU A 109 -1.65 2.35 -1.07
N LEU A 110 -1.69 3.63 -1.44
CA LEU A 110 -0.54 4.39 -1.93
C LEU A 110 0.51 4.68 -0.84
N THR A 111 0.11 4.84 0.42
CA THR A 111 1.04 5.21 1.51
C THR A 111 1.38 4.08 2.49
N GLY A 112 0.51 3.07 2.64
CA GLY A 112 0.63 2.06 3.70
C GLY A 112 1.02 0.68 3.20
N GLY A 113 0.53 0.26 2.02
CA GLY A 113 0.78 -1.09 1.49
C GLY A 113 2.09 -1.20 0.71
N GLU A 114 2.37 -0.24 -0.16
CA GLU A 114 3.57 -0.28 -0.99
C GLU A 114 4.81 0.21 -0.23
N THR A 115 4.69 1.21 0.63
CA THR A 115 5.86 1.79 1.32
C THR A 115 6.47 0.86 2.37
N TRP A 116 5.65 0.20 3.19
CA TRP A 116 6.15 -0.73 4.22
C TRP A 116 6.72 -2.01 3.60
N LEU A 117 6.04 -2.56 2.60
CA LEU A 117 6.47 -3.79 1.94
C LEU A 117 7.70 -3.54 1.05
N HIS A 118 7.79 -2.38 0.39
CA HIS A 118 8.98 -1.95 -0.35
C HIS A 118 10.15 -1.65 0.59
N GLN A 119 9.91 -0.99 1.73
CA GLN A 119 10.95 -0.73 2.72
C GLN A 119 11.49 -2.04 3.33
N GLN A 120 10.60 -2.97 3.68
CA GLN A 120 10.99 -4.30 4.16
C GLN A 120 11.76 -5.08 3.08
N GLN A 121 11.30 -5.04 1.82
CA GLN A 121 12.00 -5.66 0.70
C GLN A 121 13.39 -5.06 0.43
N LEU A 122 13.55 -3.75 0.59
CA LEU A 122 14.85 -3.08 0.47
C LEU A 122 15.80 -3.49 1.60
N ILE A 123 15.30 -3.56 2.84
CA ILE A 123 16.07 -4.05 3.98
C ILE A 123 16.50 -5.50 3.74
N ASP A 124 15.60 -6.36 3.25
CA ASP A 124 15.91 -7.76 2.96
C ASP A 124 16.90 -7.91 1.78
N ALA A 125 16.82 -7.03 0.78
CA ALA A 125 17.79 -6.97 -0.31
C ALA A 125 19.19 -6.53 0.17
N ASP A 126 19.26 -5.52 1.05
CA ASP A 126 20.51 -5.07 1.66
C ASP A 126 21.13 -6.17 2.54
N ARG A 127 20.31 -6.88 3.31
CA ARG A 127 20.75 -8.04 4.10
C ARG A 127 21.33 -9.15 3.23
N LEU A 128 20.64 -9.48 2.13
CA LEU A 128 21.12 -10.47 1.17
C LEU A 128 22.43 -10.04 0.51
N ARG A 129 22.56 -8.76 0.15
CA ARG A 129 23.80 -8.21 -0.41
C ARG A 129 24.96 -8.34 0.57
N THR A 130 24.80 -7.89 1.81
CA THR A 130 25.84 -7.98 2.84
C THR A 130 26.22 -9.44 3.13
N SER A 131 25.25 -10.35 3.20
CA SER A 131 25.52 -11.78 3.39
C SER A 131 26.32 -12.38 2.22
N ARG A 132 26.03 -11.99 0.98
CA ARG A 132 26.80 -12.42 -0.19
C ARG A 132 28.23 -11.86 -0.17
N GLU A 133 28.39 -10.59 0.21
CA GLU A 133 29.71 -9.96 0.37
C GLU A 133 30.53 -10.63 1.47
N GLU A 134 29.89 -11.03 2.57
CA GLU A 134 30.50 -11.81 3.65
C GLU A 134 31.03 -13.15 3.15
N GLU A 135 30.21 -13.89 2.40
CA GLU A 135 30.60 -15.20 1.86
C GLU A 135 31.78 -15.07 0.87
N LEU A 136 31.72 -14.07 -0.02
CA LEU A 136 32.84 -13.79 -0.94
C LEU A 136 34.11 -13.43 -0.17
N TYR A 137 34.02 -12.59 0.85
CA TYR A 137 35.17 -12.24 1.69
C TYR A 137 35.78 -13.48 2.35
N LYS A 138 34.95 -14.37 2.91
CA LYS A 138 35.41 -15.64 3.54
C LYS A 138 36.10 -16.55 2.52
N GLN A 139 35.52 -16.72 1.34
CA GLN A 139 36.11 -17.55 0.29
C GLN A 139 37.46 -17.00 -0.19
N GLU A 140 37.58 -15.68 -0.35
CA GLU A 140 38.84 -15.06 -0.74
C GLU A 140 39.91 -15.15 0.36
N MET A 141 39.52 -15.01 1.63
CA MET A 141 40.42 -15.25 2.77
C MET A 141 40.91 -16.70 2.80
N LEU A 142 40.00 -17.68 2.65
CA LEU A 142 40.36 -19.10 2.62
C LEU A 142 41.32 -19.44 1.47
N ARG A 143 41.06 -18.90 0.27
CA ARG A 143 41.96 -19.09 -0.88
C ARG A 143 43.32 -18.45 -0.62
N LEU A 144 43.35 -17.24 -0.07
CA LEU A 144 44.57 -16.54 0.28
C LEU A 144 45.40 -17.33 1.31
N GLU A 145 44.77 -17.85 2.37
CA GLU A 145 45.44 -18.66 3.39
C GLU A 145 46.03 -19.94 2.78
N LYS A 146 45.29 -20.58 1.88
CA LYS A 146 45.77 -21.75 1.13
C LYS A 146 46.97 -21.40 0.26
N ASP A 147 46.87 -20.35 -0.56
CA ASP A 147 47.94 -19.92 -1.47
C ASP A 147 49.21 -19.56 -0.69
N LEU A 148 49.08 -18.92 0.48
CA LEU A 148 50.20 -18.60 1.36
C LEU A 148 50.81 -19.85 2.00
N THR A 149 49.99 -20.77 2.50
CA THR A 149 50.47 -22.03 3.10
C THR A 149 51.25 -22.88 2.08
N GLU A 150 50.71 -23.01 0.87
CA GLU A 150 51.38 -23.72 -0.22
C GLU A 150 52.70 -23.02 -0.61
N LEU A 151 52.68 -21.69 -0.73
CA LEU A 151 53.87 -20.91 -1.03
C LEU A 151 54.95 -21.08 0.06
N GLU A 152 54.59 -20.98 1.34
CA GLU A 152 55.50 -21.20 2.48
C GLU A 152 56.16 -22.58 2.40
N SER A 153 55.38 -23.63 2.12
CA SER A 153 55.90 -24.99 1.95
C SER A 153 56.88 -25.08 0.79
N THR A 154 56.55 -24.52 -0.38
CA THR A 154 57.45 -24.56 -1.55
C THR A 154 58.74 -23.75 -1.34
N VAL A 155 58.66 -22.62 -0.66
CA VAL A 155 59.82 -21.79 -0.30
C VAL A 155 60.72 -22.55 0.68
N GLU A 156 60.14 -23.21 1.68
CA GLU A 156 60.91 -23.99 2.66
C GLU A 156 61.58 -25.22 2.03
N GLU A 157 60.89 -25.90 1.11
CA GLU A 157 61.48 -27.00 0.36
C GLU A 157 62.66 -26.54 -0.50
N LEU A 158 62.50 -25.44 -1.25
CA LEU A 158 63.58 -24.87 -2.06
C LEU A 158 64.78 -24.49 -1.17
N ARG A 159 64.52 -23.81 -0.04
CA ARG A 159 65.55 -23.45 0.94
C ARG A 159 66.26 -24.70 1.48
N GLY A 160 65.52 -25.74 1.84
CA GLY A 160 66.06 -27.01 2.33
C GLY A 160 66.93 -27.72 1.28
N ASN A 161 66.51 -27.72 0.02
CA ASN A 161 67.29 -28.29 -1.08
C ASN A 161 68.62 -27.53 -1.29
N VAL A 162 68.62 -26.19 -1.23
CA VAL A 162 69.83 -25.37 -1.33
C VAL A 162 70.80 -25.65 -0.19
N ILE A 163 70.32 -25.67 1.06
CA ILE A 163 71.18 -25.80 2.24
C ILE A 163 71.66 -27.26 2.40
N ASN A 164 70.75 -28.22 2.37
CA ASN A 164 71.03 -29.60 2.76
C ASN A 164 71.50 -30.46 1.57
N ARG A 165 71.00 -30.18 0.37
CA ARG A 165 71.33 -30.94 -0.85
C ARG A 165 72.30 -30.20 -1.78
N LYS A 166 72.68 -28.96 -1.44
CA LYS A 166 73.59 -28.10 -2.23
C LYS A 166 73.13 -27.92 -3.68
N THR A 167 71.82 -27.96 -3.91
CA THR A 167 71.24 -27.77 -5.25
C THR A 167 71.30 -26.30 -5.64
N ARG A 168 71.55 -26.01 -6.93
CA ARG A 168 71.42 -24.65 -7.46
C ARG A 168 69.95 -24.24 -7.53
N VAL A 169 69.68 -22.97 -7.25
CA VAL A 169 68.35 -22.36 -7.38
C VAL A 169 68.04 -22.12 -8.85
N ASN A 170 66.82 -22.45 -9.26
CA ASN A 170 66.28 -22.06 -10.55
C ASN A 170 65.59 -20.70 -10.42
N MET A 171 66.07 -19.70 -11.17
CA MET A 171 65.55 -18.34 -11.08
C MET A 171 64.10 -18.23 -11.53
N SER A 172 63.66 -19.07 -12.47
CA SER A 172 62.25 -19.07 -12.91
C SER A 172 61.30 -19.48 -11.78
N ASP A 173 61.70 -20.43 -10.93
CA ASP A 173 60.89 -20.86 -9.79
C ASP A 173 60.76 -19.75 -8.76
N VAL A 174 61.84 -19.00 -8.52
CA VAL A 174 61.84 -17.83 -7.62
C VAL A 174 60.95 -16.71 -8.18
N GLU A 175 61.01 -16.43 -9.48
CA GLU A 175 60.15 -15.43 -10.13
C GLU A 175 58.66 -15.83 -10.00
N ASN A 176 58.34 -17.11 -10.18
CA ASN A 176 56.98 -17.63 -10.01
C ASN A 176 56.51 -17.50 -8.55
N MET A 177 57.34 -17.86 -7.57
CA MET A 177 57.04 -17.70 -6.14
C MET A 177 56.82 -16.22 -5.80
N ALA A 178 57.67 -15.32 -6.29
CA ALA A 178 57.54 -13.88 -6.09
C ALA A 178 56.25 -13.32 -6.72
N LEU A 179 55.83 -13.84 -7.88
CA LEU A 179 54.57 -13.48 -8.52
C LEU A 179 53.36 -13.93 -7.69
N ILE A 180 53.37 -15.15 -7.16
CA ILE A 180 52.32 -15.65 -6.26
C ILE A 180 52.26 -14.77 -5.01
N LEU A 181 53.40 -14.51 -4.36
CA LEU A 181 53.47 -13.64 -3.19
C LEU A 181 52.92 -12.22 -3.47
N SER A 182 53.22 -11.67 -4.65
CA SER A 182 52.73 -10.36 -5.07
C SER A 182 51.21 -10.35 -5.25
N LYS A 183 50.63 -11.40 -5.84
CA LYS A 183 49.18 -11.57 -5.96
C LYS A 183 48.51 -11.71 -4.60
N SER A 184 49.04 -12.56 -3.72
CA SER A 184 48.54 -12.74 -2.35
C SER A 184 48.59 -11.43 -1.56
N SER A 185 49.68 -10.66 -1.68
CA SER A 185 49.82 -9.35 -1.04
C SER A 185 48.78 -8.33 -1.53
N LYS A 186 48.47 -8.36 -2.84
CA LYS A 186 47.41 -7.52 -3.40
C LYS A 186 46.03 -7.92 -2.87
N THR A 187 45.73 -9.22 -2.83
CA THR A 187 44.47 -9.73 -2.26
C THR A 187 44.30 -9.32 -0.80
N VAL A 188 45.37 -9.38 0.01
CA VAL A 188 45.36 -8.86 1.40
C VAL A 188 44.97 -7.38 1.44
N ALA A 189 45.59 -6.55 0.60
CA ALA A 189 45.28 -5.12 0.54
C ALA A 189 43.81 -4.87 0.18
N ASP A 190 43.30 -5.56 -0.83
CA ASP A 190 41.91 -5.44 -1.29
C ASP A 190 40.90 -5.91 -0.22
N LEU A 191 41.21 -7.00 0.49
CA LEU A 191 40.39 -7.50 1.60
C LEU A 191 40.40 -6.51 2.77
N LYS A 192 41.57 -5.95 3.13
CA LYS A 192 41.69 -4.94 4.19
C LYS A 192 40.89 -3.68 3.90
N VAL A 193 40.83 -3.24 2.64
CA VAL A 193 40.04 -2.06 2.24
C VAL A 193 38.54 -2.34 2.32
N ARG A 194 38.08 -3.53 1.93
CA ARG A 194 36.66 -3.88 1.94
C ARG A 194 36.11 -4.24 3.33
N PHE A 195 36.95 -4.78 4.21
CA PHE A 195 36.52 -5.31 5.50
C PHE A 195 35.75 -4.31 6.38
N PRO A 196 36.17 -3.03 6.54
CA PRO A 196 35.42 -2.08 7.37
C PRO A 196 33.98 -1.88 6.92
N SER A 197 33.74 -1.72 5.61
CA SER A 197 32.40 -1.54 5.06
C SER A 197 31.53 -2.78 5.26
N LEU A 198 32.10 -3.98 5.06
CA LEU A 198 31.41 -5.24 5.30
C LEU A 198 31.06 -5.39 6.79
N GLN A 199 32.02 -5.11 7.68
CA GLN A 199 31.85 -5.18 9.12
C GLN A 199 30.73 -4.24 9.59
N ASP A 200 30.71 -3.00 9.12
CA ASP A 200 29.68 -2.02 9.48
C ASP A 200 28.29 -2.44 8.98
N GLY A 201 28.21 -2.99 7.76
CA GLY A 201 26.98 -3.57 7.21
C GLY A 201 26.46 -4.72 8.09
N MET A 202 27.32 -5.66 8.47
CA MET A 202 26.95 -6.78 9.35
C MET A 202 26.50 -6.29 10.74
N LYS A 203 27.22 -5.34 11.35
CA LYS A 203 26.86 -4.75 12.65
C LYS A 203 25.51 -4.04 12.61
N SER A 204 25.21 -3.33 11.54
CA SER A 204 23.92 -2.65 11.34
C SER A 204 22.77 -3.66 11.33
N ILE A 205 22.92 -4.76 10.57
CA ILE A 205 21.94 -5.84 10.52
C ILE A 205 21.74 -6.46 11.90
N LEU A 206 22.83 -6.83 12.58
CA LEU A 206 22.77 -7.45 13.90
C LEU A 206 22.10 -6.52 14.93
N SER A 207 22.41 -5.23 14.90
CA SER A 207 21.80 -4.25 15.80
C SER A 207 20.28 -4.13 15.58
N SER A 208 19.84 -4.03 14.33
CA SER A 208 18.42 -3.97 13.97
C SER A 208 17.66 -5.23 14.40
N GLU A 209 18.24 -6.41 14.18
CA GLU A 209 17.64 -7.66 14.61
C GLU A 209 17.59 -7.78 16.14
N MET A 210 18.64 -7.32 16.83
CA MET A 210 18.66 -7.28 18.30
C MET A 210 17.56 -6.36 18.85
N GLU A 211 17.34 -5.19 18.25
CA GLU A 211 16.24 -4.29 18.66
C GLU A 211 14.87 -4.96 18.52
N LYS A 212 14.66 -5.73 17.45
CA LYS A 212 13.43 -6.52 17.26
C LYS A 212 13.28 -7.57 18.36
N VAL A 213 14.33 -8.34 18.63
CA VAL A 213 14.35 -9.37 19.68
C VAL A 213 14.02 -8.75 21.04
N VAL A 214 14.66 -7.64 21.40
CA VAL A 214 14.42 -6.93 22.67
C VAL A 214 12.96 -6.49 22.80
N ARG A 215 12.37 -5.97 21.72
CA ARG A 215 10.96 -5.55 21.71
C ARG A 215 10.02 -6.73 21.90
N GLU A 216 10.27 -7.83 21.20
CA GLU A 216 9.47 -9.04 21.29
C GLU A 216 9.58 -9.69 22.68
N GLU A 217 10.79 -9.79 23.24
CA GLU A 217 10.99 -10.26 24.61
C GLU A 217 10.23 -9.41 25.62
N LYS A 218 10.25 -8.08 25.45
CA LYS A 218 9.51 -7.18 26.33
C LYS A 218 8.00 -7.46 26.29
N PHE A 219 7.44 -7.62 25.09
CA PHE A 219 6.04 -8.00 24.93
C PHE A 219 5.73 -9.32 25.64
N LEU A 220 6.54 -10.35 25.41
CA LEU A 220 6.36 -11.67 26.04
C LEU A 220 6.42 -11.62 27.57
N LYS A 221 7.26 -10.75 28.14
CA LYS A 221 7.37 -10.54 29.59
C LYS A 221 6.15 -9.79 30.16
N GLU A 222 5.62 -8.79 29.46
CA GLU A 222 4.54 -7.91 29.95
C GLU A 222 3.14 -8.48 29.72
N GLU A 223 2.93 -9.25 28.65
CA GLU A 223 1.59 -9.69 28.23
C GLU A 223 0.85 -10.57 29.26
N PRO A 224 1.49 -11.52 29.97
CA PRO A 224 0.81 -12.33 30.98
C PRO A 224 0.20 -11.48 32.10
N GLU A 225 0.93 -10.48 32.58
CA GLU A 225 0.44 -9.59 33.64
C GLU A 225 -0.72 -8.72 33.15
N ARG A 226 -0.63 -8.21 31.90
CA ARG A 226 -1.72 -7.47 31.26
C ARG A 226 -2.98 -8.32 31.14
N LEU A 227 -2.84 -9.59 30.74
CA LEU A 227 -3.95 -10.54 30.65
C LEU A 227 -4.57 -10.85 32.02
N GLU A 228 -3.76 -11.09 33.05
CA GLU A 228 -4.24 -11.29 34.43
C GLU A 228 -5.01 -10.08 34.97
N ASN A 229 -4.51 -8.87 34.70
CA ASN A 229 -5.20 -7.64 35.07
C ASN A 229 -6.55 -7.48 34.36
N ALA A 230 -6.62 -7.79 33.06
CA ALA A 230 -7.87 -7.80 32.32
C ALA A 230 -8.85 -8.85 32.87
N LEU A 231 -8.36 -10.07 33.15
CA LEU A 231 -9.17 -11.15 33.72
C LEU A 231 -9.74 -10.77 35.10
N ARG A 232 -8.95 -10.16 35.98
CA ARG A 232 -9.42 -9.64 37.27
C ARG A 232 -10.55 -8.62 37.11
N ARG A 233 -10.43 -7.70 36.16
CA ARG A 233 -11.49 -6.72 35.84
C ARG A 233 -12.76 -7.40 35.33
N CYS A 234 -12.63 -8.38 34.43
CA CYS A 234 -13.74 -9.17 33.94
C CYS A 234 -14.47 -9.86 35.10
N LYS A 235 -13.76 -10.56 35.99
CA LYS A 235 -14.34 -11.24 37.16
C LYS A 235 -15.12 -10.28 38.07
N LYS A 236 -14.59 -9.07 38.33
CA LYS A 236 -15.27 -8.04 39.14
C LYS A 236 -16.58 -7.56 38.49
N LEU A 237 -16.55 -7.30 37.18
CA LEU A 237 -17.75 -6.91 36.43
C LEU A 237 -18.78 -8.03 36.42
N THR A 238 -18.36 -9.28 36.19
CA THR A 238 -19.25 -10.45 36.26
C THR A 238 -19.91 -10.57 37.64
N GLY A 239 -19.17 -10.43 38.73
CA GLY A 239 -19.74 -10.45 40.08
C GLY A 239 -20.78 -9.34 40.32
N THR A 240 -20.52 -8.14 39.79
CA THR A 240 -21.47 -7.01 39.86
C THR A 240 -22.75 -7.32 39.08
N LEU A 241 -22.63 -7.82 37.84
CA LEU A 241 -23.78 -8.18 37.01
C LEU A 241 -24.63 -9.32 37.63
N VAL A 242 -23.99 -10.32 38.24
CA VAL A 242 -24.69 -11.41 38.94
C VAL A 242 -25.51 -10.88 40.12
N THR A 243 -24.98 -9.88 40.84
CA THR A 243 -25.68 -9.27 41.99
C THR A 243 -26.88 -8.43 41.52
N LEU A 244 -26.72 -7.64 40.45
CA LEU A 244 -27.80 -6.81 39.88
C LEU A 244 -28.96 -7.62 39.28
N LYS A 245 -28.75 -8.92 38.99
CA LYS A 245 -29.77 -9.79 38.41
C LYS A 245 -30.77 -10.34 39.45
N ARG A 246 -30.45 -10.25 40.75
CA ARG A 246 -31.32 -10.71 41.84
C ARG A 246 -32.29 -9.62 42.27
#